data_AF-A0AA40G069-F1
#
_entry.id   AF-A0AA40G069-F1
#
_cell.length_a   1.000
_cell.length_b   1.000
_cell.length_c   1.000
_cell.angle_alpha   90.00
_cell.angle_beta   90.00
_cell.angle_gamma   90.00
#
_symmetry.space_group_name_H-M   'P 1'
#
loop_
_entity.id
_entity.type
_entity.pdbx_description
1 polymer ?
#
loop_
_entity_poly.entity_id
_entity_poly.type
_entity_poly.pdbx_seq_one_letter_code
_entity_poly.pdbx_strand_id
1 'polypeptide(L)' 'MDAQVGESSACATALLCGVKANYETVGLDSSARFENCYSSYDAHVPSLINWAQEQGE' A
#
# COMPACT_ATOMS: atom_id res chain seq x y z
N MET A 1 3.84 -11.61 6.25
CA MET A 1 3.08 -11.80 5.00
C MET A 1 2.64 -13.25 4.98
N ASP A 2 1.36 -13.53 4.82
CA ASP A 2 0.82 -14.67 4.05
C ASP A 2 -0.63 -14.95 4.44
N ALA A 3 -1.55 -14.34 3.68
CA ALA A 3 -2.78 -15.01 3.32
C ALA A 3 -2.55 -15.54 1.89
N GLN A 4 -2.83 -16.83 1.65
CA GLN A 4 -2.69 -17.44 0.31
C GLN A 4 -3.68 -16.85 -0.70
N VAL A 5 -4.73 -16.18 -0.21
CA VAL A 5 -5.66 -15.38 -1.00
C VAL A 5 -5.32 -13.92 -0.76
N GLY A 6 -4.96 -13.22 -1.83
CA GLY A 6 -4.73 -11.78 -1.77
C GLY A 6 -6.03 -11.06 -1.42
N GLU A 7 -6.06 -10.44 -0.25
CA GLU A 7 -7.15 -9.57 0.18
C GLU A 7 -7.12 -8.25 -0.62
N SER A 8 -8.29 -7.61 -0.80
CA SER A 8 -8.46 -6.49 -1.73
C SER A 8 -7.48 -5.34 -1.48
N SER A 9 -7.22 -4.99 -0.21
CA SER A 9 -6.35 -3.86 0.15
C SER A 9 -4.87 -4.11 -0.17
N ALA A 10 -4.38 -5.31 0.13
CA ALA A 10 -3.00 -5.69 -0.18
C ALA A 10 -2.78 -5.85 -1.69
N CYS A 11 -3.76 -6.39 -2.41
CA CYS A 11 -3.74 -6.47 -3.88
C CYS A 11 -3.77 -5.08 -4.54
N ALA A 12 -4.59 -4.15 -4.04
CA ALA A 12 -4.63 -2.78 -4.55
C ALA A 12 -3.27 -2.10 -4.43
N THR A 13 -2.59 -2.25 -3.30
CA THR A 13 -1.24 -1.69 -3.10
C THR A 13 -0.22 -2.32 -4.05
N ALA A 14 -0.29 -3.65 -4.24
CA ALA A 14 0.61 -4.32 -5.19
C ALA A 14 0.39 -3.86 -6.63
N LEU A 15 -0.86 -3.76 -7.08
CA LEU A 15 -1.21 -3.40 -8.45
C LEU A 15 -0.99 -1.92 -8.75
N LEU A 16 -1.29 -1.04 -7.79
CA LEU A 16 -1.28 0.41 -8.01
C LEU A 16 -0.01 1.09 -7.50
N CYS A 17 0.68 0.52 -6.52
CA CYS A 17 1.90 1.11 -5.94
C CYS A 17 3.16 0.27 -6.20
N GLY A 18 3.03 -0.93 -6.78
CA GLY A 18 4.15 -1.79 -7.15
C GLY A 18 4.86 -2.49 -5.99
N VAL A 19 4.33 -2.40 -4.78
CA VAL A 19 4.90 -3.01 -3.56
C VAL A 19 3.88 -3.87 -2.83
N LYS A 20 4.34 -4.94 -2.17
CA LYS A 20 3.46 -5.78 -1.34
C LYS A 20 3.23 -5.13 0.02
N ALA A 21 1.96 -5.02 0.41
CA ALA A 21 1.55 -4.52 1.72
C ALA A 21 1.28 -5.66 2.71
N ASN A 22 1.13 -5.30 4.00
CA ASN A 22 0.60 -6.22 5.00
C ASN A 22 -0.93 -6.37 4.87
N TYR A 23 -1.47 -7.43 5.48
CA TYR A 23 -2.92 -7.67 5.52
C TYR A 23 -3.67 -6.47 6.11
N GLU A 24 -4.82 -6.12 5.51
CA GLU A 24 -5.66 -4.97 5.90
C GLU A 24 -4.93 -3.61 5.92
N THR A 25 -3.89 -3.47 5.10
CA THR A 25 -3.21 -2.18 4.86
C THR A 25 -3.26 -1.81 3.38
N VAL A 26 -3.47 -0.53 3.08
CA VAL A 26 -3.58 0.01 1.72
C VAL A 26 -2.69 1.23 1.54
N GLY A 27 -1.96 1.30 0.43
CA GLY A 27 -1.07 2.44 0.13
C GLY A 27 0.10 2.57 1.11
N LEU A 28 0.40 1.50 1.86
CA LEU A 28 1.50 1.41 2.80
C LEU A 28 2.38 0.20 2.46
N ASP A 29 3.67 0.30 2.72
CA ASP A 29 4.58 -0.84 2.61
C ASP A 29 4.46 -1.81 3.81
N SER A 30 5.29 -2.85 3.80
CA SER A 30 5.30 -3.90 4.83
C SER A 30 5.75 -3.47 6.24
N SER A 31 6.23 -2.24 6.43
CA SER A 31 6.57 -1.68 7.74
C SER A 31 5.33 -1.24 8.54
N ALA A 32 4.25 -0.86 7.85
CA ALA A 32 2.97 -0.54 8.48
C ALA A 32 2.27 -1.78 9.06
N ARG A 33 1.57 -1.59 10.18
CA ARG A 33 0.85 -2.65 10.91
C ARG A 33 -0.62 -2.31 11.02
N PHE A 34 -1.45 -3.31 10.76
CA PHE A 34 -2.89 -3.23 10.97
C PHE A 34 -3.22 -2.82 12.41
N GLU A 35 -4.25 -1.99 12.58
CA GLU A 35 -4.65 -1.37 13.86
C GLU A 35 -3.60 -0.50 14.57
N ASN A 36 -2.49 -0.13 13.90
CA ASN A 36 -1.48 0.77 14.44
C ASN A 36 -1.30 2.01 13.55
N CYS A 37 -2.08 3.06 13.84
CA CYS A 37 -2.01 4.34 13.12
C CYS A 37 -0.59 4.94 13.12
N TYR A 38 0.17 4.84 14.21
CA TYR A 38 1.52 5.39 14.27
C TYR A 38 2.50 4.72 13.30
N SER A 39 2.23 3.48 12.86
CA SER A 39 3.08 2.79 11.91
C SER A 39 2.93 3.28 10.47
N SER A 40 1.92 4.13 10.16
CA SER A 40 1.72 4.62 8.80
C SER A 40 2.60 5.81 8.44
N TYR A 41 3.11 6.56 9.41
CA TYR A 41 3.79 7.85 9.18
C TYR A 41 4.90 7.79 8.12
N ASP A 42 5.73 6.74 8.17
CA ASP A 42 6.88 6.57 7.27
C ASP A 42 6.69 5.45 6.23
N ALA A 43 5.51 4.84 6.18
CA ALA A 43 5.25 3.66 5.35
C ALA A 43 4.51 3.97 4.06
N HIS A 44 4.16 5.24 3.82
CA HIS A 44 3.39 5.65 2.64
C HIS A 44 4.14 5.36 1.34
N VAL A 45 3.43 4.73 0.40
CA VAL A 45 3.95 4.46 -0.94
C VAL A 45 3.12 5.17 -2.00
N PRO A 46 3.74 5.88 -2.94
CA PRO A 46 3.02 6.57 -4.00
C PRO A 46 2.39 5.55 -4.95
N SER A 47 1.17 5.86 -5.39
CA SER A 47 0.48 5.08 -6.42
C SER A 47 0.79 5.58 -7.82
N LEU A 48 0.51 4.76 -8.83
CA LEU A 48 0.59 5.12 -10.24
C LEU A 48 -0.24 6.36 -10.57
N ILE A 49 -1.40 6.54 -9.91
CA ILE A 49 -2.25 7.72 -10.08
C ILE A 49 -1.54 8.97 -9.55
N ASN A 50 -0.86 8.86 -8.40
CA ASN A 50 -0.07 9.97 -7.86
C ASN A 50 1.03 10.38 -8.84
N TRP A 51 1.75 9.41 -9.41
CA TRP A 51 2.78 9.70 -10.41
C TRP A 51 2.20 10.33 -11.69
N ALA A 52 1.04 9.88 -12.15
CA ALA A 52 0.36 10.47 -13.30
C ALA A 52 -0.01 11.94 -13.04
N GLN A 53 -0.60 12.23 -11.88
CA GLN A 53 -0.97 13.59 -11.46
C GLN A 53 0.26 14.51 -11.33
N GLU A 54 1.37 14.01 -10.79
CA GLU A 54 2.63 14.77 -10.69
C GLU A 54 3.23 15.11 -12.06
N GLN A 55 2.92 14.33 -13.09
CA GLN A 55 3.37 14.57 -14.47
C GLN A 55 2.45 15.51 -15.26
N GLY A 56 1.37 16.01 -14.64
CA GLY A 56 0.49 17.02 -15.23
C GLY A 56 -0.72 16.45 -15.99
N GLU A 57 -1.16 15.24 -15.63
CA GLU A 57 -2.43 14.65 -16.05
C GLU A 57 -3.60 15.08 -15.16
#